data_AF-A0A7Z9CAG6-F1
#
_entry.id   AF-A0A7Z9CAG6-F1
#
_cell.length_a   1.000
_cell.length_b   1.000
_cell.length_c   1.000
_cell.angle_alpha   90.00
_cell.angle_beta   90.00
_cell.angle_gamma   90.00
#
_symmetry.space_group_name_H-M   'P 1'
#
loop_
_entity.id
_entity.type
_entity.pdbx_description
1 polymer ?
#
loop_
_entity_poly.entity_id
_entity_poly.type
_entity_poly.pdbx_seq_one_letter_code
_entity_poly.pdbx_strand_id
1 'polypeptide(L)'
;MLKDYYEILGVSQKASDDQIRDAYKKLAKAYHPDKHQGDDFFAEKFKSLQEAYAVLSDPESRKDYDADLAAELKGQKKTEEPKKQAKKKTSQKNSASSKARTVKDLPSLIDIYFEQKIATVKTRKEYDTFLASPKKQYSSWVKIVLVVLVIILSTILLNPSFGLLKGLLP
;
A
#
# COMPACT_ATOMS: atom_id res chain seq x y z
N MET A 1 -25.17 8.65 1.87
CA MET A 1 -24.69 7.69 0.88
C MET A 1 -24.63 6.33 1.56
N LEU A 2 -25.42 5.38 1.05
CA LEU A 2 -25.40 4.01 1.53
C LEU A 2 -24.01 3.39 1.23
N LYS A 3 -23.38 2.74 2.22
CA LYS A 3 -22.11 2.03 2.01
C LYS A 3 -22.37 0.79 1.15
N ASP A 4 -21.54 0.53 0.14
CA ASP A 4 -21.60 -0.73 -0.62
C ASP A 4 -20.85 -1.84 0.13
N TYR A 5 -21.61 -2.71 0.82
CA TYR A 5 -21.06 -3.81 1.61
C TYR A 5 -20.50 -4.93 0.74
N TYR A 6 -21.00 -5.09 -0.48
CA TYR A 6 -20.49 -6.07 -1.44
C TYR A 6 -19.11 -5.66 -1.93
N GLU A 7 -18.90 -4.37 -2.21
CA GLU A 7 -17.57 -3.84 -2.54
C GLU A 7 -16.60 -3.94 -1.35
N ILE A 8 -17.06 -3.67 -0.12
CA ILE A 8 -16.23 -3.78 1.08
C ILE A 8 -15.72 -5.22 1.28
N LEU A 9 -16.57 -6.22 1.05
CA LEU A 9 -16.18 -7.64 1.11
C LEU A 9 -15.50 -8.14 -0.18
N GLY A 10 -15.46 -7.33 -1.24
CA GLY A 10 -14.88 -7.71 -2.53
C GLY A 10 -15.65 -8.83 -3.24
N VAL A 11 -16.95 -8.95 -3.00
CA VAL A 11 -17.82 -10.00 -3.58
C VAL A 11 -18.86 -9.39 -4.51
N SER A 12 -19.43 -10.22 -5.39
CA SER A 12 -20.56 -9.80 -6.22
C SER A 12 -21.84 -9.70 -5.39
N GLN A 13 -22.77 -8.82 -5.78
CA GLN A 13 -24.14 -8.79 -5.23
C GLN A 13 -24.87 -10.14 -5.36
N LYS A 14 -24.48 -10.95 -6.36
CA LYS A 14 -24.99 -12.32 -6.58
C LYS A 14 -24.24 -13.41 -5.80
N ALA A 15 -23.31 -13.04 -4.92
CA ALA A 15 -22.53 -14.01 -4.16
C ALA A 15 -23.43 -14.85 -3.24
N SER A 16 -23.09 -16.14 -3.10
CA SER A 16 -23.75 -17.01 -2.14
C SER A 16 -23.28 -16.71 -0.72
N ASP A 17 -24.06 -17.14 0.27
CA ASP A 17 -23.74 -16.90 1.68
C ASP A 17 -22.42 -17.55 2.10
N ASP A 18 -22.07 -18.69 1.50
CA ASP A 18 -20.75 -19.31 1.68
C ASP A 18 -19.62 -18.45 1.13
N GLN A 19 -19.80 -17.81 -0.03
CA GLN A 19 -18.80 -16.92 -0.61
C GLN A 19 -18.60 -15.67 0.24
N ILE A 20 -19.68 -15.10 0.77
CA ILE A 20 -19.65 -13.95 1.69
C ILE A 20 -18.89 -14.31 2.96
N ARG A 21 -19.20 -15.47 3.54
CA ARG A 21 -18.54 -15.99 4.75
C ARG A 21 -17.05 -16.25 4.53
N ASP A 22 -16.69 -16.85 3.41
CA ASP A 22 -15.30 -17.14 3.08
C ASP A 22 -14.50 -15.87 2.79
N ALA A 23 -15.08 -14.90 2.06
CA ALA A 23 -14.48 -13.61 1.82
C ALA A 23 -14.22 -12.85 3.13
N TYR A 24 -15.22 -12.77 4.00
CA TYR A 24 -15.08 -12.15 5.32
C TYR A 24 -13.98 -12.84 6.15
N LYS A 25 -13.95 -14.17 6.23
CA LYS A 25 -12.90 -14.90 6.98
C LYS A 25 -11.49 -14.61 6.46
N LYS A 26 -11.32 -14.51 5.14
CA LYS A 26 -10.02 -14.19 4.52
C LYS A 26 -9.60 -12.76 4.87
N LEU A 27 -10.50 -11.79 4.67
CA LEU A 27 -10.23 -10.39 4.93
C LEU A 27 -10.03 -10.12 6.44
N ALA A 28 -10.86 -10.68 7.32
CA ALA A 28 -10.73 -10.55 8.76
C ALA A 28 -9.34 -10.99 9.27
N LYS A 29 -8.79 -12.10 8.74
CA LYS A 29 -7.44 -12.56 9.07
C LYS A 29 -6.33 -11.67 8.51
N ALA A 30 -6.61 -10.95 7.42
CA ALA A 30 -5.69 -10.02 6.79
C ALA A 30 -5.69 -8.65 7.48
N TYR A 31 -6.84 -8.16 7.95
CA TYR A 31 -7.02 -6.85 8.61
C TYR A 31 -7.01 -6.90 10.13
N HIS A 32 -6.79 -8.07 10.74
CA HIS A 32 -6.84 -8.18 12.19
C HIS A 32 -5.84 -7.22 12.88
N PRO A 33 -6.28 -6.37 13.83
CA PRO A 33 -5.44 -5.33 14.42
C PRO A 33 -4.20 -5.89 15.13
N ASP A 34 -4.30 -7.10 15.69
CA ASP A 34 -3.18 -7.81 16.34
C ASP A 34 -1.97 -8.00 15.40
N LYS A 35 -2.22 -8.28 14.11
CA LYS A 35 -1.13 -8.46 13.13
C LYS A 35 -0.48 -7.14 12.69
N HIS A 36 -1.19 -6.04 12.87
CA HIS A 36 -0.79 -4.70 12.41
C HIS A 36 -0.47 -3.76 13.56
N GLN A 37 -0.17 -4.30 14.75
CA GLN A 37 0.26 -3.53 15.92
C GLN A 37 -0.74 -2.43 16.32
N GLY A 38 -2.03 -2.65 16.04
CA GLY A 38 -3.08 -1.69 16.39
C GLY A 38 -3.12 -0.43 15.52
N ASP A 39 -2.57 -0.45 14.30
CA ASP A 39 -2.70 0.67 13.36
C ASP A 39 -4.18 0.98 13.05
N ASP A 40 -4.57 2.24 13.26
CA ASP A 40 -5.94 2.76 13.13
C ASP A 40 -6.54 2.48 11.75
N PHE A 41 -5.73 2.50 10.69
CA PHE A 41 -6.20 2.21 9.33
C PHE A 41 -6.75 0.79 9.20
N PHE A 42 -6.04 -0.19 9.78
CA PHE A 42 -6.47 -1.59 9.75
C PHE A 42 -7.66 -1.81 10.69
N ALA A 43 -7.70 -1.12 11.83
CA ALA A 43 -8.84 -1.15 12.74
C ALA A 43 -10.13 -0.63 12.09
N GLU A 44 -10.08 0.50 11.38
CA GLU A 44 -11.24 1.06 10.65
C GLU A 44 -11.72 0.15 9.51
N LYS A 45 -10.77 -0.43 8.76
CA LYS A 45 -11.11 -1.40 7.71
C LYS A 45 -11.72 -2.66 8.29
N PHE A 46 -11.16 -3.18 9.37
CA PHE A 46 -11.69 -4.34 10.08
C PHE A 46 -13.12 -4.08 10.58
N LYS A 47 -13.37 -2.91 11.16
CA LYS A 47 -14.71 -2.48 11.58
C LYS A 47 -15.70 -2.44 10.40
N SER A 48 -15.27 -1.88 9.27
CA SER A 48 -16.10 -1.85 8.05
C SER A 48 -16.42 -3.26 7.51
N LEU A 49 -15.47 -4.20 7.60
CA LEU A 49 -15.69 -5.59 7.23
C LEU A 49 -16.69 -6.29 8.17
N GLN A 50 -16.61 -6.01 9.47
CA GLN A 50 -17.56 -6.53 10.47
C GLN A 50 -18.97 -6.00 10.21
N GLU A 51 -19.11 -4.70 9.96
CA GLU A 51 -20.39 -4.07 9.61
C GLU A 51 -20.99 -4.71 8.35
N ALA A 52 -20.19 -4.86 7.29
CA ALA A 52 -20.62 -5.47 6.04
C ALA A 52 -21.08 -6.93 6.22
N TYR A 53 -20.31 -7.72 6.96
CA TYR A 53 -20.66 -9.12 7.23
C TYR A 53 -21.89 -9.24 8.12
N ALA A 54 -22.06 -8.37 9.12
CA ALA A 54 -23.24 -8.39 9.99
C ALA A 54 -24.54 -8.24 9.20
N VAL A 55 -24.55 -7.38 8.17
CA VAL A 55 -25.72 -7.14 7.32
C VAL A 55 -25.89 -8.23 6.25
N LEU A 56 -24.80 -8.63 5.59
CA LEU A 56 -24.87 -9.55 4.46
C LEU A 56 -24.93 -11.04 4.84
N SER A 57 -24.59 -11.39 6.09
CA SER A 57 -24.60 -12.79 6.56
C SER A 57 -26.00 -13.31 6.88
N ASP A 58 -26.92 -12.43 7.24
CA ASP A 58 -28.30 -12.77 7.55
C ASP A 58 -29.21 -12.53 6.33
N PRO A 59 -29.98 -13.53 5.86
CA PRO A 59 -30.80 -13.39 4.67
C PRO A 59 -31.90 -12.33 4.77
N GLU A 60 -32.42 -12.05 5.96
CA GLU A 60 -33.45 -11.03 6.17
C GLU A 60 -32.83 -9.63 6.08
N SER A 61 -31.78 -9.39 6.86
CA SER A 61 -31.00 -8.15 6.85
C SER A 61 -30.42 -7.82 5.46
N ARG A 62 -29.98 -8.84 4.72
CA ARG A 62 -29.48 -8.71 3.36
C ARG A 62 -30.55 -8.25 2.39
N LYS A 63 -31.78 -8.76 2.51
CA LYS A 63 -32.90 -8.35 1.64
C LYS A 63 -33.28 -6.90 1.84
N ASP A 64 -33.35 -6.46 3.10
CA ASP A 64 -33.66 -5.08 3.44
C ASP A 64 -32.58 -4.14 2.89
N TYR A 65 -31.31 -4.52 3.09
CA TYR A 65 -30.18 -3.81 2.53
C TYR A 65 -30.20 -3.75 0.99
N ASP A 66 -30.51 -4.86 0.31
CA ASP A 66 -30.60 -4.90 -1.14
C ASP A 66 -31.75 -4.02 -1.66
N ALA A 67 -32.86 -3.94 -0.93
CA ALA A 67 -33.98 -3.06 -1.26
C ALA A 67 -33.61 -1.58 -1.14
N ASP A 68 -32.93 -1.20 -0.07
CA ASP A 68 -32.42 0.16 0.15
C ASP A 68 -31.37 0.55 -0.90
N LEU A 69 -30.43 -0.36 -1.19
CA LEU A 69 -29.41 -0.16 -2.21
C LEU A 69 -30.04 0.03 -3.59
N ALA A 70 -31.06 -0.76 -3.93
CA ALA A 70 -31.79 -0.61 -5.19
C ALA A 70 -32.57 0.72 -5.26
N ALA A 71 -33.08 1.23 -4.15
CA ALA A 71 -33.75 2.53 -4.08
C ALA A 71 -32.75 3.69 -4.31
N GLU A 72 -31.57 3.63 -3.68
CA GLU A 72 -30.49 4.62 -3.84
C GLU A 72 -30.03 4.69 -5.32
N LEU A 73 -29.82 3.53 -5.95
CA LEU A 73 -29.43 3.44 -7.38
C LEU A 73 -30.50 3.99 -8.33
N LYS A 74 -31.79 3.85 -7.98
CA LYS A 74 -32.90 4.45 -8.75
C LYS A 74 -32.95 5.97 -8.57
N GLY A 75 -32.60 6.47 -7.38
CA GLY A 75 -32.50 7.91 -7.09
C GLY A 75 -31.42 8.59 -7.94
N GLN A 76 -30.25 7.96 -8.06
CA GLN A 76 -29.12 8.50 -8.84
C GLN A 76 -29.38 8.53 -10.36
N LYS A 77 -30.14 7.55 -10.89
CA LYS A 77 -30.48 7.50 -12.33
C LYS A 77 -31.40 8.63 -12.80
N LYS A 78 -32.07 9.37 -11.91
CA LYS A 78 -32.91 10.52 -12.30
C LYS A 78 -32.11 11.81 -12.54
N THR A 79 -30.83 11.86 -12.19
CA THR A 79 -30.00 13.07 -12.38
C THR A 79 -29.16 13.04 -13.66
N GLU A 80 -29.11 11.92 -14.38
CA GLU A 80 -28.32 11.80 -15.62
C GLU A 80 -29.16 11.29 -16.79
N GLU A 81 -29.79 12.21 -17.53
CA GLU A 81 -30.25 11.98 -18.91
C GLU A 81 -29.14 12.32 -19.95
N PRO A 82 -29.18 11.76 -21.17
CA PRO A 82 -28.03 11.11 -21.78
C PRO A 82 -27.26 11.98 -22.80
N LYS A 83 -25.94 12.09 -22.67
CA LYS A 83 -25.06 12.50 -23.78
C LYS A 83 -24.69 11.28 -24.64
N LYS A 84 -25.45 11.09 -25.73
CA LYS A 84 -25.03 10.29 -26.89
C LYS A 84 -23.87 10.99 -27.61
N GLN A 85 -22.76 10.28 -27.84
CA GLN A 85 -21.78 10.38 -28.94
C GLN A 85 -20.52 9.61 -28.49
N ALA A 86 -19.78 8.84 -29.27
CA ALA A 86 -19.89 8.30 -30.62
C ALA A 86 -18.81 7.18 -30.70
N LYS A 87 -19.01 6.20 -31.58
CA LYS A 87 -18.08 5.12 -31.90
C LYS A 87 -16.65 5.62 -32.18
N LYS A 88 -15.64 4.90 -31.68
CA LYS A 88 -14.38 4.67 -32.42
C LYS A 88 -13.87 3.26 -32.18
N LYS A 89 -13.88 2.45 -33.26
CA LYS A 89 -13.17 1.18 -33.36
C LYS A 89 -11.65 1.44 -33.29
N THR A 90 -10.87 0.50 -32.77
CA THR A 90 -9.75 -0.14 -33.49
C THR A 90 -9.29 -1.37 -32.70
N SER A 91 -9.33 -2.52 -33.38
CA SER A 91 -8.66 -3.76 -32.98
C SER A 91 -7.17 -3.56 -32.77
N GLN A 92 -6.60 -4.20 -31.75
CA GLN A 92 -5.28 -4.79 -31.91
C GLN A 92 -5.19 -6.10 -31.12
N LYS A 93 -5.23 -7.17 -31.91
CA LYS A 93 -4.78 -8.53 -31.64
C LYS A 93 -3.35 -8.47 -31.10
N ASN A 94 -3.09 -9.13 -29.97
CA ASN A 94 -1.80 -9.77 -29.70
C ASN A 94 -2.07 -11.09 -28.95
N SER A 95 -1.91 -12.16 -29.71
CA SER A 95 -1.80 -13.54 -29.28
C SER A 95 -0.46 -13.76 -28.58
N ALA A 96 -0.45 -14.25 -27.34
CA ALA A 96 0.60 -15.13 -26.84
C ALA A 96 0.19 -15.85 -25.55
N SER A 97 0.30 -17.18 -25.61
CA SER A 97 0.53 -18.12 -24.51
C SER A 97 -0.60 -18.43 -23.52
N SER A 98 -1.25 -19.54 -23.84
CA SER A 98 -2.04 -20.43 -23.00
C SER A 98 -1.39 -20.80 -21.65
N LYS A 99 -2.01 -20.35 -20.56
CA LYS A 99 -2.38 -21.25 -19.45
C LYS A 99 -3.68 -20.72 -18.84
N ALA A 100 -4.77 -21.44 -19.06
CA ALA A 100 -6.08 -21.10 -18.51
C ALA A 100 -6.00 -21.11 -16.98
N ARG A 101 -5.80 -19.93 -16.39
CA ARG A 101 -6.09 -19.66 -14.98
C ARG A 101 -7.59 -19.46 -14.91
N THR A 102 -8.26 -20.25 -14.08
CA THR A 102 -9.71 -20.11 -13.90
C THR A 102 -9.99 -18.75 -13.26
N VAL A 103 -11.18 -18.17 -13.43
CA VAL A 103 -11.55 -16.86 -12.84
C VAL A 103 -11.36 -16.82 -11.32
N LYS A 104 -11.27 -17.98 -10.66
CA LYS A 104 -10.93 -18.13 -9.24
C LYS A 104 -9.46 -17.83 -8.89
N ASP A 105 -8.56 -17.88 -9.87
CA ASP A 105 -7.11 -17.73 -9.68
C ASP A 105 -6.62 -16.31 -10.01
N LEU A 106 -7.53 -15.41 -10.39
CA LEU A 106 -7.20 -14.01 -10.61
C LEU A 106 -7.28 -13.29 -9.26
N PRO A 107 -6.15 -12.86 -8.68
CA PRO A 107 -6.17 -12.14 -7.41
C PRO A 107 -7.07 -10.91 -7.57
N SER A 108 -7.98 -10.71 -6.63
CA SER A 108 -8.93 -9.60 -6.72
C SER A 108 -8.17 -8.28 -6.80
N LEU A 109 -8.75 -7.26 -7.44
CA LEU A 109 -8.10 -5.95 -7.53
C LEU A 109 -7.78 -5.38 -6.13
N ILE A 110 -8.60 -5.79 -5.15
CA ILE A 110 -8.42 -5.61 -3.72
C ILE A 110 -7.17 -6.34 -3.22
N ASP A 111 -7.01 -7.65 -3.48
CA ASP A 111 -5.81 -8.40 -3.08
C ASP A 111 -4.53 -7.82 -3.69
N ILE A 112 -4.54 -7.43 -4.96
CA ILE A 112 -3.39 -6.80 -5.64
C ILE A 112 -3.07 -5.44 -5.01
N TYR A 113 -4.09 -4.61 -4.78
CA TYR A 113 -3.95 -3.31 -4.15
C TYR A 113 -3.39 -3.43 -2.72
N PHE A 114 -3.81 -4.45 -1.98
CA PHE A 114 -3.39 -4.68 -0.61
C PHE A 114 -2.01 -5.33 -0.49
N GLU A 115 -1.65 -6.27 -1.38
CA GLU A 115 -0.26 -6.73 -1.52
C GLU A 115 0.68 -5.56 -1.80
N GLN A 116 0.31 -4.69 -2.73
CA GLN A 116 1.12 -3.52 -3.06
C GLN A 116 1.26 -2.56 -1.88
N LYS A 117 0.18 -2.31 -1.13
CA LYS A 117 0.22 -1.50 0.10
C LYS A 117 1.05 -2.15 1.22
N ILE A 118 0.91 -3.46 1.46
CA ILE A 118 1.69 -4.19 2.48
C ILE A 118 3.18 -4.16 2.12
N ALA A 119 3.52 -4.34 0.84
CA ALA A 119 4.90 -4.20 0.36
C ALA A 119 5.46 -2.80 0.66
N THR A 120 4.67 -1.73 0.44
CA THR A 120 5.11 -0.35 0.76
C THR A 120 5.27 -0.09 2.26
N VAL A 121 4.44 -0.70 3.12
CA VAL A 121 4.60 -0.58 4.57
C VAL A 121 5.82 -1.35 5.05
N LYS A 122 6.10 -2.52 4.47
CA LYS A 122 7.30 -3.30 4.77
C LYS A 122 8.57 -2.56 4.38
N THR A 123 8.63 -1.97 3.18
CA THR A 123 9.79 -1.16 2.76
C THR A 123 9.96 0.08 3.63
N ARG A 124 8.86 0.69 4.12
CA ARG A 124 8.92 1.80 5.08
C ARG A 124 9.50 1.36 6.42
N LYS A 125 9.06 0.22 6.97
CA LYS A 125 9.62 -0.35 8.21
C LYS A 125 11.10 -0.73 8.05
N GLU A 126 11.49 -1.27 6.91
CA GLU A 126 12.90 -1.56 6.60
C GLU A 126 13.74 -0.28 6.49
N TYR A 127 13.21 0.78 5.88
CA TYR A 127 13.87 2.09 5.81
C TYR A 127 14.00 2.76 7.19
N ASP A 128 12.93 2.71 8.01
CA ASP A 128 12.94 3.25 9.37
C ASP A 128 13.91 2.44 10.26
N THR A 129 13.99 1.12 10.09
CA THR A 129 14.96 0.25 10.80
C THR A 129 16.39 0.52 10.36
N PHE A 130 16.60 0.80 9.07
CA PHE A 130 17.89 1.22 8.53
C PHE A 130 18.32 2.58 9.11
N LEU A 131 17.40 3.52 9.28
CA LEU A 131 17.67 4.81 9.92
C LEU A 131 17.85 4.71 11.44
N ALA A 132 17.16 3.77 12.10
CA ALA A 132 17.28 3.50 13.53
C ALA A 132 18.57 2.76 13.90
N SER A 133 19.31 2.23 12.92
CA SER A 133 20.63 1.65 13.13
C SER A 133 21.65 2.77 13.43
N PRO A 134 22.31 2.79 14.62
CA PRO A 134 23.34 3.79 14.88
C PRO A 134 24.47 3.61 13.86
N LYS A 135 24.80 4.69 13.12
CA LYS A 135 25.80 4.71 12.04
C LYS A 135 27.20 4.32 12.53
N LYS A 136 27.45 3.03 12.76
CA LYS A 136 28.78 2.52 13.18
C LYS A 136 29.81 2.53 12.06
N GLN A 137 29.41 2.66 10.81
CA GLN A 137 30.32 2.64 9.65
C GLN A 137 31.06 3.97 9.39
N TYR A 138 30.58 5.09 9.94
CA TYR A 138 31.24 6.38 9.74
C TYR A 138 32.41 6.61 10.72
N SER A 139 32.49 5.85 11.82
CA SER A 139 33.54 6.04 12.82
C SER A 139 34.92 5.65 12.30
N SER A 140 35.04 4.55 11.55
CA SER A 140 36.34 4.05 11.10
C SER A 140 36.95 4.91 9.99
N TRP A 141 36.16 5.33 9.00
CA TRP A 141 36.66 6.15 7.89
C TRP A 141 37.03 7.58 8.34
N VAL A 142 36.23 8.19 9.23
CA VAL A 142 36.55 9.51 9.80
C VAL A 142 37.82 9.48 10.65
N LYS A 143 38.05 8.40 11.42
CA LYS A 143 39.30 8.24 12.18
C LYS A 143 40.51 8.16 11.26
N ILE A 144 40.42 7.43 10.14
CA ILE A 144 41.50 7.35 9.14
C ILE A 144 41.76 8.72 8.53
N VAL A 145 40.72 9.44 8.11
CA VAL A 145 40.86 10.80 7.54
C VAL A 145 41.49 11.76 8.55
N LEU A 146 41.08 11.71 9.82
CA LEU A 146 41.63 12.58 10.88
C LEU A 146 43.10 12.26 11.16
N VAL A 147 43.49 10.98 11.21
CA VAL A 147 44.89 10.56 11.37
C VAL A 147 45.75 11.06 10.21
N VAL A 148 45.27 10.93 8.96
CA VAL A 148 45.98 11.44 7.77
C VAL A 148 46.14 12.96 7.85
N LEU A 149 45.11 13.69 8.28
CA LEU A 149 45.14 15.14 8.43
C LEU A 149 46.18 15.58 9.48
N VAL A 150 46.26 14.87 10.61
CA VAL A 150 47.27 15.12 11.66
C VAL A 150 48.68 14.83 11.16
N ILE A 151 48.89 13.76 10.39
CA ILE A 151 50.19 13.44 9.80
C ILE A 151 50.61 14.55 8.82
N ILE A 152 49.71 14.99 7.94
CA ILE A 152 49.98 16.08 6.98
C ILE A 152 50.33 17.36 7.74
N LEU A 153 49.54 17.74 8.75
CA LEU A 153 49.81 18.92 9.57
C LEU A 153 51.16 18.82 10.29
N SER A 154 51.47 17.66 10.87
CA SER A 154 52.76 17.40 11.52
C SER A 154 53.91 17.50 10.53
N THR A 155 53.78 16.98 9.30
CA THR A 155 54.82 17.12 8.28
C THR A 155 55.02 18.58 7.85
N ILE A 156 53.96 19.39 7.78
CA ILE A 156 54.07 20.82 7.45
C ILE A 156 54.78 21.59 8.59
N LEU A 157 54.51 21.25 9.85
CA LEU A 157 55.15 21.88 11.01
C LEU A 157 56.62 21.47 11.20
N LEU A 158 56.98 20.22 10.87
CA LEU A 158 58.34 19.70 11.06
C LEU A 158 59.26 19.90 9.84
N ASN A 159 58.72 20.21 8.65
CA ASN A 159 59.51 20.51 7.45
C ASN A 159 59.45 22.02 7.10
N PRO A 160 60.48 22.82 7.44
CA PRO A 160 60.51 24.27 7.17
C PRO A 160 60.62 24.64 5.67
N SER A 161 60.74 23.64 4.79
CA SER A 161 60.80 23.80 3.33
C SER A 161 59.44 23.91 2.65
N PHE A 162 58.33 23.59 3.33
CA PHE A 162 56.97 23.84 2.81
C PHE A 162 56.60 25.32 2.99
N GLY A 163 57.06 26.15 2.06
CA GLY A 163 56.95 27.61 2.08
C GLY A 163 55.55 28.18 1.82
N LEU A 164 54.56 27.86 2.66
CA LEU A 164 53.21 28.46 2.61
C LEU A 164 53.09 29.79 3.39
N LEU A 165 54.12 30.19 4.13
CA LEU A 165 54.15 31.42 4.94
C LEU A 165 55.11 32.51 4.43
N LYS A 166 55.79 32.30 3.30
CA LYS A 166 56.79 33.28 2.77
C LYS A 166 56.20 34.49 2.03
N GLY A 167 54.88 34.64 1.99
CA GLY A 167 54.21 35.73 1.26
C GLY A 167 53.09 36.45 2.01
N LEU A 168 52.96 36.25 3.33
CA LEU A 168 51.85 36.82 4.10
C LEU A 168 52.28 37.45 5.42
N LEU A 169 53.39 38.19 5.41
CA LEU A 169 53.65 39.27 6.35
C LEU A 169 54.40 40.37 5.56
N PRO A 170 53.91 41.62 5.53
CA PRO A 170 54.65 42.72 4.92
C PRO A 170 55.94 43.03 5.70
#